data_AF-A0A8H5DG86-F1
#
_entry.id   AF-A0A8H5DG86-F1
#
_cell.length_a   1.000
_cell.length_b   1.000
_cell.length_c   1.000
_cell.angle_alpha   90.00
_cell.angle_beta   90.00
_cell.angle_gamma   90.00
#
_symmetry.space_group_name_H-M   'P 1'
#
loop_
_entity.id
_entity.type
_entity.pdbx_description
1 polymer ?
#
loop_
_entity_poly.entity_id
_entity_poly.type
_entity_poly.pdbx_seq_one_letter_code
_entity_poly.pdbx_strand_id
1 'polypeptide(L)'
;MESPTLATHLLSTLLPPELAESIQKHILHPGSPVQVIVQNVLVQAQNLVDTAAPLLEPLFDRIMIALAENQGLVGVVASLAVLATVLVVLNWIRRLLMWWTRLAMRVAMWAVLFAIGAWIWERGVFDSARDMAVVGGKIVGYLAVIKDVWLQEYDRYEAQQGMAGPRGAASGQRSR
;
A
#
# COMPACT_ATOMS: atom_id res chain seq x y z
N MET A 1 33.68 7.32 -21.79
CA MET A 1 32.58 7.71 -22.69
C MET A 1 31.33 7.08 -22.11
N GLU A 2 30.65 7.79 -21.21
CA GLU A 2 29.56 7.25 -20.40
C GLU A 2 28.32 8.12 -20.64
N SER A 3 27.22 7.45 -20.95
CA SER A 3 25.98 7.96 -21.54
C SER A 3 25.21 8.90 -20.59
N PRO A 4 25.27 10.24 -20.76
CA PRO A 4 24.51 11.20 -19.95
C PRO A 4 23.17 11.58 -20.60
N THR A 5 22.78 10.96 -21.70
CA THR A 5 21.73 11.49 -22.59
C THR A 5 20.31 11.08 -22.19
N LEU A 6 20.09 9.87 -21.70
CA LEU A 6 18.72 9.38 -21.46
C LEU A 6 18.08 9.95 -20.18
N ALA A 7 18.84 10.05 -19.08
CA ALA A 7 18.34 10.68 -17.86
C ALA A 7 17.98 12.14 -18.10
N THR A 8 18.85 12.86 -18.81
CA THR A 8 18.68 14.29 -19.15
C THR A 8 17.50 14.53 -20.09
N HIS A 9 17.26 13.63 -21.04
CA HIS A 9 16.15 13.73 -21.99
C HIS A 9 14.79 13.37 -21.35
N LEU A 10 14.77 12.47 -20.36
CA LEU A 10 13.55 12.17 -19.61
C LEU A 10 13.22 13.28 -18.60
N LEU A 11 14.24 13.89 -18.00
CA LEU A 11 14.11 15.08 -17.15
C LEU A 11 13.55 16.30 -17.90
N SER A 12 13.95 16.53 -19.16
CA SER A 12 13.42 17.65 -19.95
C SER A 12 12.01 17.41 -20.50
N THR A 13 11.59 16.15 -20.63
CA THR A 13 10.28 15.81 -21.22
C THR A 13 9.17 15.72 -20.16
N LEU A 14 9.52 15.43 -18.90
CA LEU A 14 8.54 15.37 -17.79
C LEU A 14 8.49 16.62 -16.89
N LEU A 15 9.43 17.56 -17.02
CA LEU A 15 9.53 18.72 -16.13
C LEU A 15 9.21 20.02 -16.90
N PRO A 16 8.05 20.67 -16.65
CA PRO A 16 7.66 21.93 -17.28
C PRO A 16 8.74 23.02 -17.15
N PRO A 17 8.95 23.86 -18.19
CA PRO A 17 10.01 24.88 -18.22
C PRO A 17 9.96 25.88 -17.06
N GLU A 18 8.80 26.05 -16.42
CA GLU A 18 8.59 26.88 -15.23
C GLU A 18 9.39 26.37 -13.99
N LEU A 19 9.65 25.06 -13.91
CA LEU A 19 10.41 24.46 -12.82
C LEU A 19 11.92 24.51 -13.07
N ALA A 20 12.35 24.50 -14.33
CA ALA A 20 13.77 24.59 -14.68
C ALA A 20 14.40 25.91 -14.20
N GLU A 21 13.67 27.02 -14.34
CA GLU A 21 14.16 28.34 -13.90
C GLU A 21 14.20 28.47 -12.36
N SER A 22 13.21 27.90 -11.66
CA SER A 22 13.16 27.92 -10.18
C SER A 22 14.18 26.96 -9.54
N ILE A 23 14.41 25.79 -10.14
CA ILE A 23 15.43 24.82 -9.71
C ILE A 23 16.83 25.39 -9.96
N GLN A 24 17.07 26.04 -11.09
CA GLN A 24 18.37 26.64 -11.37
C GLN A 24 18.64 27.88 -10.49
N LYS A 25 17.62 28.67 -10.20
CA LYS A 25 17.73 29.87 -9.37
C LYS A 25 17.85 29.57 -7.87
N HIS A 26 17.20 28.52 -7.36
CA HIS A 26 17.18 28.20 -5.91
C HIS A 26 17.84 26.87 -5.51
N ILE A 27 18.01 25.90 -6.40
CA ILE A 27 18.48 24.54 -6.05
C ILE A 27 19.94 24.31 -6.48
N LEU A 28 20.43 25.01 -7.51
CA LEU A 28 21.80 24.88 -8.05
C LEU A 28 22.79 25.99 -7.62
N HIS A 29 22.49 26.74 -6.56
CA HIS A 29 23.51 27.60 -5.93
C HIS A 29 24.38 26.78 -4.96
N PRO A 30 25.72 26.93 -4.98
CA PRO A 30 26.67 26.17 -4.14
C PRO A 30 26.56 26.42 -2.61
N GLY A 31 25.56 27.18 -2.16
CA GLY A 31 25.16 27.33 -0.75
C GLY A 31 23.77 26.76 -0.43
N SER A 32 23.24 25.88 -1.28
CA SER A 32 21.90 25.31 -1.16
C SER A 32 21.75 24.44 0.10
N PRO A 33 20.74 24.69 0.97
CA PRO A 33 20.49 23.89 2.17
C PRO A 33 20.15 22.42 1.86
N VAL A 34 19.75 22.12 0.62
CA VAL A 34 19.50 20.75 0.16
C VAL A 34 20.80 19.96 0.06
N GLN A 35 21.92 20.57 -0.36
CA GLN A 35 23.23 19.91 -0.37
C GLN A 35 23.72 19.62 1.04
N VAL A 36 23.51 20.53 2.00
CA VAL A 36 23.88 20.31 3.40
C VAL A 36 23.07 19.16 4.01
N ILE A 37 21.78 19.05 3.68
CA ILE A 37 20.96 17.91 4.13
C ILE A 37 21.46 16.60 3.51
N VAL A 38 21.76 16.57 2.21
CA VAL A 38 22.29 15.37 1.54
C VAL A 38 23.63 14.95 2.12
N GLN A 39 24.55 15.90 2.33
CA GLN A 39 25.86 15.63 2.94
C GLN A 39 25.71 15.14 4.38
N ASN A 40 24.84 15.77 5.18
CA ASN A 40 24.59 15.33 6.56
C ASN A 40 23.89 13.96 6.63
N VAL A 41 23.02 13.63 5.68
CA VAL A 41 22.39 12.30 5.59
C VAL A 41 23.43 11.26 5.17
N LEU A 42 24.32 11.58 4.23
CA LEU A 42 25.37 10.68 3.79
C LEU A 42 26.38 10.38 4.92
N VAL A 43 26.79 11.42 5.66
CA VAL A 43 27.71 11.27 6.80
C VAL A 43 27.03 10.52 7.96
N GLN A 44 25.74 10.77 8.24
CA GLN A 44 25.02 10.01 9.25
C GLN A 44 24.82 8.55 8.85
N ALA A 45 24.54 8.28 7.58
CA ALA A 45 24.44 6.91 7.07
C ALA A 45 25.76 6.17 7.22
N GLN A 46 26.89 6.81 6.89
CA GLN A 46 28.23 6.22 7.05
C GLN A 46 28.55 5.94 8.53
N ASN A 47 28.32 6.90 9.42
CA ASN A 47 28.56 6.70 10.86
C ASN A 47 27.67 5.58 11.46
N LEU A 48 26.42 5.46 11.00
CA LEU A 48 25.53 4.38 11.44
C LEU A 48 26.00 3.02 10.94
N VAL A 49 26.49 2.95 9.70
CA VAL A 49 27.08 1.72 9.14
C VAL A 49 28.36 1.37 9.87
N ASP A 50 29.26 2.31 10.11
CA ASP A 50 30.54 2.07 10.81
C ASP A 50 30.33 1.65 12.28
N THR A 51 29.25 2.12 12.91
CA THR A 51 28.88 1.70 14.27
C THR A 51 28.20 0.33 14.29
N ALA A 52 27.41 0.00 13.27
CA ALA A 52 26.66 -1.26 13.20
C ALA A 52 27.47 -2.41 12.59
N ALA A 53 28.43 -2.12 11.71
CA ALA A 53 29.31 -3.08 11.05
C ALA A 53 30.01 -4.05 12.04
N PRO A 54 30.69 -3.58 13.12
CA PRO A 54 31.38 -4.49 14.03
C PRO A 54 30.43 -5.38 14.85
N LEU A 55 29.16 -5.04 14.97
CA LEU A 55 28.13 -5.89 15.60
C LEU A 55 27.57 -6.93 14.63
N LEU A 56 27.55 -6.62 13.33
CA LEU A 56 27.00 -7.48 12.29
C LEU A 56 28.02 -8.48 11.75
N GLU A 57 29.29 -8.10 11.64
CA GLU A 57 30.40 -8.98 11.20
C GLU A 57 30.44 -10.33 11.92
N PRO A 58 30.50 -10.40 13.28
CA PRO A 58 30.64 -11.68 13.97
C PRO A 58 29.39 -12.55 13.86
N LEU A 59 28.21 -11.96 13.63
CA LEU A 59 26.99 -12.71 13.38
C LEU A 59 27.00 -13.30 11.98
N PHE A 60 27.42 -12.52 10.98
CA PHE A 60 27.53 -12.97 9.60
C PHE A 60 28.54 -14.11 9.46
N ASP A 61 29.72 -13.97 10.07
CA ASP A 61 30.75 -15.01 10.03
C ASP A 61 30.27 -16.31 10.69
N ARG A 62 29.58 -16.23 11.84
CA ARG A 62 29.02 -17.42 12.49
C ARG A 62 27.97 -18.11 11.63
N ILE A 63 27.12 -17.34 10.95
CA ILE A 63 26.11 -17.88 10.05
C ILE A 63 26.79 -18.53 8.84
N MET A 64 27.80 -17.89 8.25
CA MET A 64 28.54 -18.42 7.10
C MET A 64 29.31 -19.68 7.44
N ILE A 65 29.97 -19.75 8.59
CA ILE A 65 30.66 -20.95 9.06
C ILE A 65 29.66 -22.09 9.28
N ALA A 66 28.53 -21.83 9.95
CA ALA A 66 27.49 -22.84 10.17
C ALA A 66 26.83 -23.33 8.86
N LEU A 67 26.73 -22.46 7.85
CA LEU A 67 26.25 -22.84 6.52
C LEU A 67 27.29 -23.66 5.75
N ALA A 68 28.57 -23.27 5.81
CA ALA A 68 29.66 -23.93 5.10
C ALA A 68 29.93 -25.35 5.64
N GLU A 69 29.74 -25.57 6.94
CA GLU A 69 30.00 -26.86 7.60
C GLU A 69 28.93 -27.93 7.25
N ASN A 70 27.74 -27.52 6.79
CA ASN A 70 26.68 -28.44 6.36
C ASN A 70 26.12 -28.06 4.98
N GLN A 71 26.70 -28.62 3.91
CA GLN A 71 26.24 -28.41 2.54
C GLN A 71 24.75 -28.74 2.31
N GLY A 72 24.20 -29.71 3.05
CA GLY A 72 22.77 -30.03 3.02
C GLY A 72 21.86 -28.99 3.67
N LEU A 73 22.35 -28.27 4.69
CA LEU A 73 21.61 -27.19 5.34
C LEU A 73 21.57 -25.92 4.49
N VAL A 74 22.59 -25.66 3.66
CA VAL A 74 22.63 -24.49 2.76
C VAL A 74 21.39 -24.45 1.86
N GLY A 75 21.03 -25.57 1.24
CA GLY A 75 19.88 -25.65 0.31
C GLY A 75 18.53 -25.44 1.02
N VAL A 76 18.35 -26.00 2.22
CA VAL A 76 17.14 -25.83 3.02
C VAL A 76 17.01 -24.39 3.52
N VAL A 77 18.09 -23.83 4.06
CA VAL A 77 18.12 -22.45 4.56
C VAL A 77 17.90 -21.46 3.42
N ALA A 78 18.53 -21.66 2.26
CA ALA A 78 18.30 -20.84 1.08
C ALA A 78 16.83 -20.88 0.63
N SER A 79 16.22 -22.08 0.60
CA SER A 79 14.82 -22.23 0.23
C SER A 79 13.87 -21.54 1.23
N LEU A 80 14.14 -21.69 2.54
CA LEU A 80 13.39 -21.00 3.58
C LEU A 80 13.60 -19.49 3.53
N ALA A 81 14.80 -19.01 3.20
CA ALA A 81 15.08 -17.59 3.04
C ALA A 81 14.29 -16.99 1.88
N VAL A 82 14.19 -17.70 0.75
CA VAL A 82 13.35 -17.28 -0.38
C VAL A 82 11.88 -17.24 0.03
N LEU A 83 11.38 -18.29 0.68
CA LEU A 83 9.98 -18.33 1.16
C LEU A 83 9.69 -17.20 2.15
N ALA A 84 10.58 -17.00 3.13
CA ALA A 84 10.47 -15.95 4.12
C ALA A 84 10.50 -14.57 3.45
N THR A 85 11.36 -14.37 2.45
CA THR A 85 11.42 -13.12 1.67
C THR A 85 10.07 -12.84 1.00
N VAL A 86 9.49 -13.84 0.34
CA VAL A 86 8.15 -13.71 -0.28
C VAL A 86 7.09 -13.34 0.77
N LEU A 87 7.08 -14.02 1.91
CA LEU A 87 6.11 -13.73 2.99
C LEU A 87 6.30 -12.33 3.58
N VAL A 88 7.55 -11.91 3.77
CA VAL A 88 7.88 -10.56 4.25
C VAL A 88 7.39 -9.52 3.25
N VAL A 89 7.68 -9.69 1.95
CA VAL A 89 7.22 -8.79 0.89
C VAL A 89 5.70 -8.75 0.85
N LEU A 90 5.02 -9.90 0.90
CA LEU A 90 3.56 -9.96 0.87
C LEU A 90 2.93 -9.27 2.08
N ASN A 91 3.51 -9.46 3.27
CA ASN A 91 3.08 -8.78 4.48
C ASN A 91 3.34 -7.27 4.41
N TRP A 92 4.46 -6.87 3.81
CA TRP A 92 4.80 -5.46 3.61
C TRP A 92 3.81 -4.79 2.66
N ILE A 93 3.46 -5.45 1.54
CA ILE A 93 2.41 -5.00 0.62
C ILE A 93 1.07 -4.90 1.34
N ARG A 94 0.68 -5.91 2.12
CA ARG A 94 -0.58 -5.87 2.91
C ARG A 94 -0.60 -4.68 3.85
N ARG A 95 0.49 -4.43 4.58
CA ARG A 95 0.60 -3.30 5.51
C ARG A 95 0.58 -1.97 4.78
N LEU A 96 1.28 -1.88 3.65
CA LEU A 96 1.32 -0.69 2.79
C LEU A 96 -0.09 -0.37 2.27
N LEU A 97 -0.81 -1.37 1.77
CA LEU A 97 -2.20 -1.23 1.33
C LEU A 97 -3.09 -0.76 2.47
N MET A 98 -3.05 -1.39 3.65
CA MET A 98 -3.86 -0.99 4.81
C MET A 98 -3.51 0.40 5.34
N TRP A 99 -2.26 0.84 5.18
CA TRP A 99 -1.86 2.19 5.53
C TRP A 99 -2.36 3.20 4.49
N TRP A 100 -2.18 2.91 3.20
CA TRP A 100 -2.64 3.74 2.09
C TRP A 100 -4.16 3.87 2.06
N THR A 101 -4.91 2.79 2.27
CA THR A 101 -6.39 2.85 2.31
C THR A 101 -6.87 3.68 3.48
N ARG A 102 -6.26 3.56 4.67
CA ARG A 102 -6.57 4.44 5.81
C ARG A 102 -6.24 5.89 5.52
N LEU A 103 -5.10 6.16 4.88
CA LEU A 103 -4.71 7.51 4.50
C LEU A 103 -5.68 8.10 3.47
N ALA A 104 -6.00 7.36 2.42
CA ALA A 104 -6.93 7.75 1.37
C ALA A 104 -8.33 8.01 1.94
N MET A 105 -8.82 7.15 2.82
CA MET A 105 -10.11 7.35 3.49
C MET A 105 -10.11 8.62 4.35
N ARG A 106 -9.02 8.88 5.07
CA ARG A 106 -8.88 10.10 5.87
C ARG A 106 -8.85 11.35 5.00
N VAL A 107 -8.11 11.31 3.88
CA VAL A 107 -8.07 12.42 2.90
C VAL A 107 -9.43 12.64 2.27
N ALA A 108 -10.13 11.58 1.85
CA ALA A 108 -11.48 11.68 1.30
C ALA A 108 -12.45 12.29 2.32
N MET A 109 -12.39 11.87 3.58
CA MET A 109 -13.17 12.45 4.67
C MET A 109 -12.91 13.95 4.82
N TRP A 110 -11.64 14.36 4.84
CA TRP A 110 -11.29 15.78 4.90
C TRP A 110 -11.75 16.55 3.67
N ALA A 111 -11.60 15.99 2.47
CA ALA A 111 -12.05 16.61 1.23
C ALA A 111 -13.58 16.85 1.25
N VAL A 112 -14.36 15.88 1.73
CA VAL A 112 -15.81 16.05 1.92
C VAL A 112 -16.11 17.13 2.94
N LEU A 113 -15.43 17.15 4.09
CA LEU A 113 -15.63 18.19 5.11
C LEU A 113 -15.32 19.59 4.56
N PHE A 114 -14.22 19.75 3.81
CA PHE A 114 -13.88 21.02 3.18
C PHE A 114 -14.88 21.41 2.09
N ALA A 115 -15.34 20.45 1.27
CA ALA A 115 -16.36 20.70 0.27
C ALA A 115 -17.67 21.18 0.92
N ILE A 116 -18.08 20.57 2.03
CA ILE A 116 -19.25 20.99 2.81
C ILE A 116 -19.02 22.38 3.41
N GLY A 117 -17.87 22.61 4.04
CA GLY A 117 -17.53 23.92 4.63
C GLY A 117 -17.53 25.05 3.60
N ALA A 118 -16.94 24.82 2.43
CA ALA A 118 -16.93 25.76 1.32
C ALA A 118 -18.35 26.00 0.77
N TRP A 119 -19.14 24.94 0.62
CA TRP A 119 -20.52 25.05 0.14
C TRP A 119 -21.41 25.85 1.09
N ILE A 120 -21.28 25.62 2.40
CA ILE A 120 -21.98 26.40 3.43
C ILE A 120 -21.54 27.87 3.39
N TRP A 121 -20.25 28.13 3.17
CA TRP A 121 -19.71 29.49 3.08
C TRP A 121 -20.25 30.25 1.87
N GLU A 122 -20.42 29.61 0.71
CA GLU A 122 -20.95 30.25 -0.50
C GLU A 122 -22.48 30.42 -0.51
N ARG A 123 -23.24 29.50 0.10
CA ARG A 123 -24.71 29.45 -0.07
C ARG A 123 -25.54 29.65 1.19
N GLY A 124 -24.91 29.64 2.37
CA GLY A 124 -25.62 29.73 3.64
C GLY A 124 -26.20 28.39 4.11
N VAL A 125 -26.29 28.22 5.43
CA VAL A 125 -26.57 26.92 6.10
C VAL A 125 -27.93 26.31 5.74
N PHE A 126 -28.95 27.14 5.46
CA PHE A 126 -30.34 26.68 5.34
C PHE A 126 -30.66 26.03 3.98
N ASP A 127 -30.13 26.56 2.88
CA ASP A 127 -30.33 25.98 1.54
C ASP A 127 -29.46 24.73 1.33
N SER A 128 -28.25 24.68 1.90
CA SER A 128 -27.36 23.51 1.82
C SER A 128 -27.89 22.28 2.55
N ALA A 129 -28.59 22.45 3.68
CA ALA A 129 -29.15 21.34 4.45
C ALA A 129 -30.32 20.65 3.71
N ARG A 130 -31.16 21.42 3.00
CA ARG A 130 -32.27 20.89 2.22
C ARG A 130 -31.78 20.08 1.02
N ASP A 131 -30.77 20.57 0.30
CA ASP A 131 -30.18 19.85 -0.82
C ASP A 131 -29.45 18.57 -0.39
N MET A 132 -28.74 18.60 0.75
CA MET A 132 -28.12 17.38 1.29
C MET A 132 -29.14 16.31 1.65
N ALA A 133 -30.30 16.67 2.19
CA ALA A 133 -31.33 15.69 2.52
C ALA A 133 -31.88 15.00 1.27
N VAL A 134 -32.08 15.75 0.17
CA VAL A 134 -32.55 15.21 -1.10
C VAL A 134 -31.49 14.33 -1.77
N VAL A 135 -30.23 14.77 -1.79
CA VAL A 135 -29.13 13.99 -2.36
C VAL A 135 -28.85 12.74 -1.53
N GLY A 136 -28.81 12.87 -0.20
CA GLY A 136 -28.64 11.76 0.73
C GLY A 136 -29.75 10.71 0.59
N GLY A 137 -31.01 11.14 0.47
CA GLY A 137 -32.14 10.25 0.23
C GLY A 137 -32.01 9.45 -1.07
N LYS A 138 -31.56 10.08 -2.16
CA LYS A 138 -31.29 9.39 -3.44
C LYS A 138 -30.19 8.35 -3.30
N ILE A 139 -29.08 8.70 -2.66
CA ILE A 139 -27.94 7.80 -2.46
C ILE A 139 -28.35 6.58 -1.61
N VAL A 140 -29.05 6.80 -0.50
CA VAL A 140 -29.56 5.71 0.37
C VAL A 140 -30.53 4.81 -0.39
N GLY A 141 -31.39 5.38 -1.24
CA GLY A 141 -32.29 4.62 -2.11
C GLY A 141 -31.53 3.70 -3.07
N TYR A 142 -30.48 4.19 -3.74
CA TYR A 142 -29.66 3.35 -4.62
C TYR A 142 -28.88 2.26 -3.87
N LEU A 143 -28.35 2.57 -2.68
CA LEU A 143 -27.68 1.58 -1.84
C LEU A 143 -28.62 0.47 -1.37
N ALA A 144 -29.89 0.80 -1.06
CA ALA A 144 -30.89 -0.20 -0.71
C ALA A 144 -31.14 -1.18 -1.86
N VAL A 145 -31.32 -0.67 -3.09
CA VAL A 145 -31.52 -1.52 -4.29
C VAL A 145 -30.34 -2.47 -4.50
N ILE A 146 -29.10 -1.97 -4.38
CA ILE A 146 -27.89 -2.81 -4.56
C ILE A 146 -27.80 -3.88 -3.47
N LYS A 147 -28.10 -3.50 -2.21
CA LYS A 147 -28.09 -4.43 -1.07
C LYS A 147 -29.12 -5.55 -1.27
N ASP A 148 -30.32 -5.20 -1.73
CA ASP A 148 -31.42 -6.15 -1.93
C ASP A 148 -31.07 -7.18 -3.01
N VAL A 149 -30.43 -6.76 -4.11
CA VAL A 149 -29.94 -7.69 -5.16
C VAL A 149 -28.91 -8.66 -4.59
N TRP A 150 -28.00 -8.20 -3.73
CA TRP A 150 -26.95 -9.04 -3.17
C TRP A 150 -27.49 -10.04 -2.14
N LEU A 151 -28.43 -9.61 -1.30
CA LEU A 151 -29.12 -10.49 -0.35
C LEU A 151 -29.95 -11.54 -1.07
N GLN A 152 -30.63 -11.16 -2.15
CA GLN A 152 -31.40 -12.09 -2.96
C GLN A 152 -30.52 -13.20 -3.56
N GLU A 153 -29.31 -12.88 -3.99
CA GLU A 153 -28.38 -13.87 -4.53
C GLU A 153 -27.76 -14.74 -3.42
N TYR A 154 -27.48 -14.17 -2.25
CA TYR A 154 -27.03 -14.94 -1.09
C TYR A 154 -28.09 -15.96 -0.63
N ASP A 155 -29.34 -15.52 -0.44
CA ASP A 155 -30.47 -16.38 -0.09
C ASP A 155 -30.68 -17.47 -1.14
N ARG A 156 -30.46 -17.15 -2.42
CA ARG A 156 -30.53 -18.10 -3.53
C ARG A 156 -29.46 -19.19 -3.42
N TYR A 157 -28.25 -18.89 -2.96
CA TYR A 157 -27.22 -19.91 -2.72
C TYR A 157 -27.48 -20.73 -1.46
N GLU A 158 -27.98 -20.11 -0.39
CA GLU A 158 -28.33 -20.81 0.84
C GLU A 158 -29.52 -21.75 0.64
N ALA A 159 -30.53 -21.34 -0.12
CA ALA A 159 -31.66 -22.18 -0.51
C ALA A 159 -31.23 -23.39 -1.37
N GLN A 160 -30.25 -23.21 -2.26
CA GLN A 160 -29.70 -24.30 -3.09
C GLN A 160 -28.84 -25.29 -2.28
N GLN A 161 -28.07 -24.79 -1.31
CA GLN A 161 -27.26 -25.64 -0.42
C GLN A 161 -28.11 -26.34 0.64
N GLY A 162 -29.16 -25.69 1.16
CA GLY A 162 -30.11 -26.27 2.11
C GLY A 162 -31.01 -27.37 1.52
N MET A 163 -31.21 -27.38 0.20
CA MET A 163 -31.91 -28.46 -0.51
C MET A 163 -30.97 -29.63 -0.90
N ALA A 164 -29.65 -29.45 -0.82
CA ALA A 164 -28.62 -30.41 -1.21
C ALA A 164 -27.91 -31.12 -0.02
N GLY A 165 -28.51 -31.13 1.17
CA GLY A 165 -28.05 -31.96 2.29
C GLY A 165 -29.21 -32.54 3.11
N PRO A 166 -29.06 -33.69 3.81
CA PRO A 166 -28.29 -34.90 3.55
C PRO A 166 -29.24 -36.03 3.10
N ARG A 167 -29.48 -36.19 1.79
CA ARG A 167 -30.24 -37.35 1.24
C ARG A 167 -29.35 -38.46 0.66
N GLY A 168 -28.06 -38.47 1.00
CA GLY A 168 -27.06 -39.40 0.46
C GLY A 168 -26.54 -40.48 1.41
N ALA A 169 -27.12 -40.67 2.60
CA ALA A 169 -26.57 -41.57 3.63
C ALA A 169 -27.52 -42.73 4.03
N ALA A 170 -28.34 -43.24 3.10
CA ALA A 170 -29.25 -44.35 3.36
C ALA A 170 -29.35 -45.32 2.17
N SER A 171 -28.21 -45.85 1.70
CA SER A 171 -28.20 -46.97 0.75
C SER A 171 -26.96 -47.84 0.96
N GLY A 172 -26.95 -48.61 2.06
CA GLY A 172 -25.80 -49.44 2.39
C GLY A 172 -26.00 -50.37 3.57
N GLN A 173 -27.20 -50.93 3.77
CA GLN A 173 -27.42 -51.93 4.81
C GLN A 173 -28.49 -52.93 4.42
N ARG A 174 -28.14 -53.87 3.53
CA ARG A 174 -28.84 -55.15 3.38
C ARG A 174 -28.00 -56.14 2.57
N SER A 175 -27.24 -56.97 3.26
CA SER A 175 -26.85 -58.32 2.81
C SER A 175 -26.13 -59.08 3.93
N ARG A 176 -26.91 -59.76 4.77
CA ARG A 176 -26.54 -61.02 5.41
C ARG A 176 -27.79 -61.89 5.50
#